data_AF-A0A521ILR2-F1
#
_entry.id   AF-A0A521ILR2-F1
#
_cell.length_a   1.000
_cell.length_b   1.000
_cell.length_c   1.000
_cell.angle_alpha   90.00
_cell.angle_beta   90.00
_cell.angle_gamma   90.00
#
_symmetry.space_group_name_H-M   'P 1'
#
loop_
_entity.id
_entity.type
_entity.pdbx_description
1 polymer ?
#
loop_
_entity_poly.entity_id
_entity_poly.type
_entity_poly.pdbx_seq_one_letter_code
_entity_poly.pdbx_strand_id
1 'polypeptide(L)'
;MKKQDAWIQSDGAVSVLVVLLGFLVGTILVALVGKNPLNMYKAILQALSGYNIDNGKMNVRYIGETLNYSVPFILCGLSMGFANRVGLFNIGGEGQYIMGMTVAQIIALLGPQIPVLHWLLALLGAMLIGAVWGGVVGILKAKYEVSEVVSTIMLNYVALYLSRIICLQLPGATTYRTASYPETALITNVFFQKITKNSLLNNGIFFMILAVVAFWFIMEKTSLGYGMRATGFNKEAARASGIPVVRSISISMAISGIFAGLAGGIIALG
;
A
#
# COMPACT_ATOMS: atom_id res chain seq x y z
N MET A 1 -41.19 -1.29 -24.16
CA MET A 1 -39.80 -1.76 -23.96
C MET A 1 -39.02 -0.85 -22.99
N LYS A 2 -39.41 -0.72 -21.71
CA LYS A 2 -38.78 0.22 -20.75
C LYS A 2 -38.45 -0.38 -19.36
N LYS A 3 -38.48 -1.70 -19.21
CA LYS A 3 -38.30 -2.39 -17.90
C LYS A 3 -37.09 -3.32 -17.82
N GLN A 4 -36.39 -3.60 -18.92
CA GLN A 4 -35.24 -4.52 -18.91
C GLN A 4 -33.93 -3.86 -18.45
N ASP A 5 -33.79 -2.53 -18.57
CA ASP A 5 -32.54 -1.83 -18.25
C ASP A 5 -32.43 -1.32 -16.80
N ALA A 6 -33.48 -1.50 -15.99
CA ALA A 6 -33.51 -0.98 -14.61
C ALA A 6 -32.48 -1.65 -13.68
N TRP A 7 -32.10 -2.90 -13.97
CA TRP A 7 -31.10 -3.63 -13.18
C TRP A 7 -29.67 -3.20 -13.50
N ILE A 8 -29.39 -2.76 -14.73
CA ILE A 8 -28.05 -2.30 -15.14
C ILE A 8 -27.76 -0.88 -14.64
N GLN A 9 -28.77 -0.13 -14.20
CA GLN A 9 -28.62 1.22 -13.66
C GLN A 9 -28.30 1.29 -12.16
N SER A 10 -28.36 0.18 -11.43
CA SER A 10 -27.97 0.16 -10.01
C SER A 10 -26.47 -0.05 -9.88
N ASP A 11 -25.76 0.91 -9.29
CA ASP A 11 -24.30 0.83 -9.02
C ASP A 11 -23.89 -0.46 -8.29
N GLY A 12 -24.76 -0.95 -7.41
CA GLY A 12 -24.57 -2.22 -6.70
C GLY A 12 -24.68 -3.44 -7.62
N ALA A 13 -25.67 -3.46 -8.52
CA ALA A 13 -25.83 -4.55 -9.48
C ALA A 13 -24.67 -4.57 -10.50
N VAL A 14 -24.21 -3.40 -10.94
CA VAL A 14 -23.02 -3.27 -11.80
C VAL A 14 -21.79 -3.84 -11.09
N SER A 15 -21.58 -3.50 -9.82
CA SER A 15 -20.43 -4.00 -9.04
C SER A 15 -20.43 -5.52 -8.92
N VAL A 16 -21.58 -6.12 -8.60
CA VAL A 16 -21.73 -7.59 -8.53
C VAL A 16 -21.49 -8.24 -9.90
N LEU A 17 -22.05 -7.65 -10.96
CA LEU A 17 -21.87 -8.16 -12.32
C LEU A 17 -20.40 -8.15 -12.74
N VAL A 18 -19.67 -7.07 -12.44
CA VAL A 18 -18.23 -6.95 -12.74
C VAL A 18 -17.43 -8.03 -12.01
N VAL A 19 -17.75 -8.30 -10.73
CA VAL A 19 -17.09 -9.38 -9.97
C VAL A 19 -17.37 -10.74 -10.60
N LEU A 20 -18.63 -11.04 -10.93
CA LEU A 20 -19.00 -12.31 -11.57
C LEU A 20 -18.33 -12.50 -12.94
N LEU A 21 -18.29 -11.45 -13.77
CA LEU A 21 -17.60 -11.47 -15.05
C LEU A 21 -16.09 -11.69 -14.88
N GLY A 22 -15.47 -11.06 -13.87
CA GLY A 22 -14.07 -11.30 -13.54
C GLY A 22 -13.77 -12.77 -13.22
N PHE A 23 -14.60 -13.39 -12.36
CA PHE A 23 -14.49 -14.82 -12.06
C PHE A 23 -14.75 -15.69 -13.29
N LEU A 24 -15.72 -15.33 -14.14
CA LEU A 24 -16.02 -16.05 -15.38
C LEU A 24 -14.82 -16.03 -16.33
N VAL A 25 -14.25 -14.86 -16.59
CA VAL A 25 -13.07 -14.71 -17.46
C VAL A 25 -11.88 -15.47 -16.88
N GLY A 26 -11.64 -15.38 -15.56
CA GLY A 26 -10.59 -16.16 -14.89
C GLY A 26 -10.76 -17.67 -15.10
N THR A 27 -11.97 -18.20 -14.96
CA THR A 27 -12.27 -19.62 -15.19
C THR A 27 -12.05 -20.03 -16.63
N ILE A 28 -12.46 -19.21 -17.59
CA ILE A 28 -12.23 -19.46 -19.02
C ILE A 28 -10.72 -19.52 -19.29
N LEU A 29 -9.94 -18.58 -18.76
CA LEU A 29 -8.49 -18.57 -18.93
C LEU A 29 -7.82 -19.83 -18.35
N VAL A 30 -8.19 -20.24 -17.13
CA VAL A 30 -7.64 -21.45 -16.51
C VAL A 30 -8.00 -22.70 -17.32
N ALA A 31 -9.23 -22.77 -17.84
CA ALA A 31 -9.67 -23.85 -18.71
C ALA A 31 -8.90 -23.89 -20.03
N LEU A 32 -8.63 -22.74 -20.66
CA LEU A 32 -7.84 -22.63 -21.90
C LEU A 32 -6.39 -23.06 -21.70
N VAL A 33 -5.81 -22.85 -20.52
CA VAL A 33 -4.48 -23.35 -20.15
C VAL A 33 -4.47 -24.87 -19.90
N GLY A 34 -5.63 -25.54 -19.95
CA GLY A 34 -5.77 -26.98 -19.74
C GLY A 34 -5.68 -27.39 -18.27
N LYS A 35 -5.86 -26.44 -17.34
CA LYS A 35 -5.93 -26.71 -15.90
C LYS A 35 -7.40 -26.73 -15.44
N ASN A 36 -7.70 -27.53 -14.42
CA ASN A 36 -9.06 -27.60 -13.88
C ASN A 36 -9.38 -26.32 -13.08
N PRO A 37 -10.38 -25.50 -13.48
CA PRO A 37 -10.74 -24.27 -12.77
C PRO A 37 -11.23 -24.50 -11.34
N LEU A 38 -11.75 -25.70 -11.03
CA LEU A 38 -12.19 -26.04 -9.69
C LEU A 38 -11.05 -25.93 -8.66
N ASN A 39 -9.82 -26.23 -9.08
CA ASN A 39 -8.64 -26.11 -8.23
C ASN A 39 -8.32 -24.65 -7.87
N MET A 40 -8.60 -23.71 -8.79
CA MET A 40 -8.45 -22.27 -8.53
C MET A 40 -9.42 -21.84 -7.41
N TYR A 41 -10.69 -22.22 -7.50
CA TYR A 41 -11.69 -21.89 -6.49
C TYR A 41 -11.38 -22.53 -5.13
N LYS A 42 -10.93 -23.79 -5.13
CA LYS A 42 -10.47 -24.47 -3.91
C LYS A 42 -9.29 -23.73 -3.27
N ALA A 43 -8.32 -23.29 -4.08
CA ALA A 43 -7.17 -22.54 -3.59
C ALA A 43 -7.56 -21.18 -3.01
N ILE A 44 -8.50 -20.45 -3.64
CA ILE A 44 -9.02 -19.18 -3.13
C ILE A 44 -9.71 -19.38 -1.77
N LEU A 45 -10.60 -20.38 -1.68
CA LEU A 45 -11.29 -20.70 -0.42
C LEU A 45 -10.30 -21.14 0.67
N GLN A 46 -9.29 -21.93 0.31
CA GLN A 46 -8.26 -22.37 1.24
C GLN A 46 -7.38 -21.20 1.72
N ALA A 47 -7.05 -20.25 0.84
CA ALA A 47 -6.28 -19.06 1.21
C ALA A 47 -7.06 -18.20 2.23
N LEU A 48 -8.34 -17.94 1.95
CA LEU A 48 -9.19 -17.09 2.79
C LEU A 48 -9.57 -17.74 4.13
N SER A 49 -9.99 -19.00 4.10
CA SER A 49 -10.53 -19.70 5.29
C SER A 49 -9.52 -20.56 6.02
N GLY A 50 -8.36 -20.84 5.42
CA GLY A 50 -7.41 -21.85 5.89
C GLY A 50 -7.90 -23.29 5.74
N TYR A 51 -9.14 -23.53 5.32
CA TYR A 51 -9.71 -24.86 5.20
C TYR A 51 -9.36 -25.49 3.85
N ASN A 52 -8.64 -26.61 3.89
CA ASN A 52 -8.36 -27.38 2.69
C ASN A 52 -9.52 -28.35 2.40
N ILE A 53 -10.20 -28.12 1.27
CA ILE A 53 -11.37 -28.89 0.84
C ILE A 53 -11.02 -30.35 0.50
N ASP A 54 -9.80 -30.62 0.02
CA ASP A 54 -9.40 -31.96 -0.42
C ASP A 54 -9.06 -32.88 0.75
N ASN A 55 -8.46 -32.31 1.81
CA ASN A 55 -7.99 -33.08 2.97
C ASN A 55 -8.82 -32.87 4.24
N GLY A 56 -9.82 -31.98 4.22
CA GLY A 56 -10.65 -31.60 5.36
C GLY A 56 -9.88 -30.93 6.52
N LYS A 57 -8.61 -30.60 6.33
CA LYS A 57 -7.72 -30.05 7.37
C LYS A 57 -7.70 -28.53 7.32
N MET A 58 -7.75 -27.92 8.50
CA MET A 58 -7.60 -26.48 8.65
C MET A 58 -6.14 -26.11 8.94
N ASN A 59 -5.59 -25.22 8.11
CA ASN A 59 -4.25 -24.69 8.24
C ASN A 59 -4.30 -23.17 8.44
N VAL A 60 -4.15 -22.77 9.70
CA VAL A 60 -4.16 -21.37 10.16
C VAL A 60 -3.08 -20.53 9.47
N ARG A 61 -2.02 -21.14 8.93
CA ARG A 61 -0.96 -20.44 8.20
C ARG A 61 -1.50 -19.61 7.03
N TYR A 62 -2.45 -20.15 6.26
CA TYR A 62 -3.01 -19.42 5.11
C TYR A 62 -3.76 -18.15 5.51
N ILE A 63 -4.42 -18.17 6.66
CA ILE A 63 -5.08 -16.98 7.22
C ILE A 63 -4.02 -15.95 7.62
N GLY A 64 -2.93 -16.39 8.26
CA GLY A 64 -1.80 -15.53 8.61
C GLY A 64 -1.16 -14.87 7.38
N GLU A 65 -0.91 -15.63 6.32
CA GLU A 65 -0.35 -15.11 5.07
C GLU A 65 -1.31 -14.13 4.39
N THR A 66 -2.61 -14.46 4.33
CA THR A 66 -3.62 -13.58 3.74
C THR A 66 -3.69 -12.23 4.48
N LEU A 67 -3.64 -12.27 5.81
CA LEU A 67 -3.55 -11.06 6.62
C LEU A 67 -2.25 -10.29 6.35
N ASN A 68 -1.11 -10.99 6.23
CA ASN A 68 0.17 -10.36 5.93
C ASN A 68 0.14 -9.62 4.59
N TYR A 69 -0.39 -10.26 3.54
CA TYR A 69 -0.56 -9.62 2.23
C TYR A 69 -1.58 -8.47 2.23
N SER A 70 -2.59 -8.51 3.10
CA SER A 70 -3.61 -7.44 3.16
C SER A 70 -3.06 -6.11 3.71
N VAL A 71 -2.09 -6.16 4.63
CA VAL A 71 -1.50 -4.97 5.28
C VAL A 71 -0.99 -3.92 4.27
N PRO A 72 -0.07 -4.25 3.35
CA PRO A 72 0.45 -3.29 2.38
C PRO A 72 -0.64 -2.78 1.42
N PHE A 73 -1.60 -3.63 1.03
CA PHE A 73 -2.71 -3.20 0.17
C PHE A 73 -3.61 -2.18 0.86
N ILE A 74 -3.93 -2.38 2.15
CA ILE A 74 -4.71 -1.42 2.94
C ILE A 74 -3.95 -0.10 3.05
N LEU A 75 -2.66 -0.14 3.39
CA LEU A 75 -1.82 1.06 3.52
C LEU A 75 -1.69 1.84 2.19
N CYS A 76 -1.48 1.15 1.07
CA CYS A 76 -1.48 1.77 -0.25
C CYS A 76 -2.86 2.32 -0.63
N GLY A 77 -3.95 1.65 -0.22
CA GLY A 77 -5.31 2.15 -0.36
C GLY A 77 -5.54 3.44 0.43
N LEU A 78 -5.05 3.53 1.67
CA LEU A 78 -5.09 4.75 2.49
C LEU A 78 -4.25 5.88 1.86
N SER A 79 -3.07 5.56 1.33
CA SER A 79 -2.24 6.48 0.57
C SER A 79 -3.02 7.12 -0.57
N MET A 80 -3.66 6.30 -1.42
CA MET A 80 -4.50 6.78 -2.51
C MET A 80 -5.71 7.57 -2.01
N GLY A 81 -6.33 7.09 -0.93
CA GLY A 81 -7.44 7.76 -0.25
C GLY A 81 -7.10 9.18 0.17
N PHE A 82 -5.89 9.43 0.69
CA PHE A 82 -5.44 10.76 1.11
C PHE A 82 -5.31 11.73 -0.06
N ALA A 83 -4.68 11.30 -1.15
CA ALA A 83 -4.50 12.14 -2.35
C ALA A 83 -5.85 12.49 -2.99
N ASN A 84 -6.79 11.54 -3.00
CA ASN A 84 -8.12 11.77 -3.55
C ASN A 84 -8.92 12.84 -2.78
N ARG A 85 -8.62 13.07 -1.49
CA ARG A 85 -9.30 14.11 -0.70
C ARG A 85 -9.03 15.53 -1.18
N VAL A 86 -7.93 15.77 -1.87
CA VAL A 86 -7.61 17.05 -2.52
C VAL A 86 -7.88 17.02 -4.03
N GLY A 87 -8.56 15.98 -4.53
CA GLY A 87 -8.88 15.80 -5.94
C GLY A 87 -7.70 15.37 -6.80
N LEU A 88 -6.68 14.73 -6.21
CA LEU A 88 -5.52 14.21 -6.93
C LEU A 88 -5.59 12.69 -7.07
N PHE A 89 -5.03 12.20 -8.17
CA PHE A 89 -4.91 10.78 -8.45
C PHE A 89 -3.44 10.34 -8.27
N ASN A 90 -3.10 9.78 -7.11
CA ASN A 90 -1.72 9.39 -6.79
C ASN A 90 -1.35 8.02 -7.40
N ILE A 91 -0.99 7.99 -8.68
CA ILE A 91 -0.38 6.80 -9.33
C ILE A 91 1.04 6.56 -8.80
N GLY A 92 1.62 7.55 -8.11
CA GLY A 92 3.00 7.54 -7.62
C GLY A 92 3.21 6.74 -6.34
N GLY A 93 2.15 6.13 -5.81
CA GLY A 93 2.21 5.27 -4.63
C GLY A 93 3.22 4.13 -4.80
N GLU A 94 3.38 3.60 -6.01
CA GLU A 94 4.37 2.56 -6.33
C GLU A 94 5.81 3.06 -6.10
N GLY A 95 6.17 4.24 -6.61
CA GLY A 95 7.49 4.83 -6.40
C GLY A 95 7.76 5.18 -4.94
N GLN A 96 6.75 5.73 -4.25
CA GLN A 96 6.82 6.02 -2.80
C GLN A 96 7.05 4.73 -1.99
N TYR A 97 6.37 3.64 -2.37
CA TYR A 97 6.51 2.31 -1.79
C TYR A 97 7.91 1.70 -2.05
N ILE A 98 8.40 1.76 -3.30
CA ILE A 98 9.73 1.25 -3.68
C ILE A 98 10.83 1.99 -2.92
N MET A 99 10.77 3.32 -2.86
CA MET A 99 11.76 4.11 -2.13
C MET A 99 11.68 3.85 -0.62
N GLY A 100 10.48 3.70 -0.07
CA GLY A 100 10.28 3.30 1.33
C GLY A 100 10.94 1.97 1.66
N MET A 101 10.70 0.95 0.83
CA MET A 101 11.34 -0.36 0.95
C MET A 101 12.86 -0.26 0.86
N THR A 102 13.38 0.52 -0.09
CA THR A 102 14.81 0.70 -0.31
C THR A 102 15.50 1.32 0.91
N VAL A 103 14.93 2.39 1.47
CA VAL A 103 15.50 3.04 2.66
C VAL A 103 15.40 2.17 3.90
N ALA A 104 14.29 1.44 4.09
CA ALA A 104 14.18 0.46 5.16
C ALA A 104 15.29 -0.61 5.08
N GLN A 105 15.56 -1.12 3.86
CA GLN A 105 16.63 -2.08 3.62
C GLN A 105 18.03 -1.49 3.91
N ILE A 106 18.30 -0.25 3.50
CA ILE A 106 19.58 0.42 3.81
C ILE A 106 19.78 0.52 5.33
N ILE A 107 18.76 1.00 6.06
CA ILE A 107 18.84 1.16 7.51
C ILE A 107 18.94 -0.20 8.19
N ALA A 108 18.26 -1.23 7.71
CA ALA A 108 18.34 -2.58 8.26
C ALA A 108 19.76 -3.19 8.17
N LEU A 109 20.53 -2.84 7.13
CA LEU A 109 21.86 -3.40 6.88
C LEU A 109 22.99 -2.54 7.47
N LEU A 110 22.87 -1.21 7.37
CA LEU A 110 23.92 -0.27 7.75
C LEU A 110 23.63 0.45 9.07
N GLY A 111 22.41 0.34 9.59
CA GLY A 111 21.98 1.03 10.79
C GLY A 111 22.47 0.40 12.09
N PRO A 112 22.29 1.11 13.22
CA PRO A 112 22.67 0.62 14.53
C PRO A 112 21.79 -0.57 14.94
N GLN A 113 22.42 -1.71 15.24
CA GLN A 113 21.76 -2.97 15.59
C GLN A 113 21.23 -2.99 17.05
N ILE A 114 20.61 -1.90 17.48
CA ILE A 114 20.03 -1.77 18.82
C ILE A 114 18.61 -2.36 18.77
N PRO A 115 18.26 -3.35 19.63
CA PRO A 115 16.92 -3.92 19.68
C PRO A 115 15.84 -2.83 19.82
N VAL A 116 14.69 -3.02 19.16
CA VAL A 116 13.57 -2.06 19.08
C VAL A 116 13.88 -0.80 18.25
N LEU A 117 14.99 -0.13 18.51
CA LEU A 117 15.35 1.09 17.81
C LEU A 117 15.68 0.82 16.34
N HIS A 118 16.27 -0.33 16.03
CA HIS A 118 16.71 -0.67 14.68
C HIS A 118 15.55 -0.71 13.67
N TRP A 119 14.53 -1.55 13.90
CA TRP A 119 13.37 -1.64 13.02
C TRP A 119 12.53 -0.35 13.05
N LEU A 120 12.47 0.36 14.18
CA LEU A 120 11.74 1.63 14.29
C LEU A 120 12.37 2.72 13.43
N LEU A 121 13.70 2.86 13.45
CA LEU A 121 14.42 3.79 12.58
C LEU A 121 14.24 3.44 11.10
N ALA A 122 14.24 2.14 10.76
CA ALA A 122 14.00 1.69 9.40
C ALA A 122 12.59 2.07 8.89
N LEU A 123 11.55 1.85 9.72
CA LEU A 123 10.17 2.25 9.38
C LEU A 123 10.02 3.78 9.30
N LEU A 124 10.61 4.53 10.23
CA LEU A 124 10.59 6.00 10.19
C LEU A 124 11.31 6.53 8.94
N GLY A 125 12.44 5.95 8.58
CA GLY A 125 13.16 6.27 7.34
C GLY A 125 12.30 5.99 6.11
N ALA A 126 11.59 4.86 6.07
CA ALA A 126 10.68 4.50 4.99
C ALA A 126 9.51 5.50 4.86
N MET A 127 8.92 5.91 5.98
CA MET A 127 7.87 6.93 6.03
C MET A 127 8.38 8.29 5.53
N LEU A 128 9.57 8.70 5.98
CA LEU A 128 10.17 9.98 5.60
C LEU A 128 10.49 10.05 4.11
N ILE A 129 11.13 9.03 3.55
CA ILE A 129 11.44 9.03 2.11
C ILE A 129 10.16 8.97 1.27
N GLY A 130 9.15 8.19 1.70
CA GLY A 130 7.84 8.19 1.05
C GLY A 130 7.21 9.58 1.06
N ALA A 131 7.27 10.28 2.20
CA ALA A 131 6.78 11.65 2.35
C ALA A 131 7.47 12.64 1.42
N VAL A 132 8.80 12.54 1.31
CA VAL A 132 9.59 13.38 0.41
C VAL A 132 9.23 13.08 -1.04
N TRP A 133 9.15 11.80 -1.43
CA TRP A 133 8.86 11.39 -2.80
C TRP A 133 7.47 11.85 -3.26
N GLY A 134 6.44 11.66 -2.42
CA GLY A 134 5.10 12.17 -2.68
C GLY A 134 5.01 13.68 -2.59
N GLY A 135 5.69 14.28 -1.60
CA GLY A 135 5.74 15.72 -1.39
C GLY A 135 6.32 16.48 -2.59
N VAL A 136 7.33 15.94 -3.28
CA VAL A 136 7.87 16.54 -4.51
C VAL A 136 6.77 16.68 -5.57
N VAL A 137 6.00 15.63 -5.83
CA VAL A 137 4.85 15.70 -6.77
C VAL A 137 3.82 16.71 -6.28
N GLY A 138 3.51 16.68 -4.98
CA GLY A 138 2.57 17.61 -4.36
C GLY A 138 2.95 19.06 -4.59
N ILE A 139 4.22 19.41 -4.38
CA ILE A 139 4.74 20.76 -4.60
C ILE A 139 4.70 21.13 -6.09
N LEU A 140 5.10 20.21 -6.98
CA LEU A 140 5.08 20.44 -8.42
C LEU A 140 3.65 20.73 -8.91
N LYS A 141 2.68 19.93 -8.46
CA LYS A 141 1.27 20.13 -8.77
C LYS A 141 0.72 21.42 -8.17
N ALA A 142 1.08 21.71 -6.93
CA ALA A 142 0.52 22.83 -6.17
C ALA A 142 1.02 24.19 -6.63
N LYS A 143 2.31 24.30 -7.00
CA LYS A 143 2.96 25.57 -7.37
C LYS A 143 3.03 25.80 -8.87
N TYR A 144 3.27 24.75 -9.64
CA TYR A 144 3.54 24.84 -11.07
C TYR A 144 2.45 24.20 -11.93
N GLU A 145 1.36 23.74 -11.31
CA GLU A 145 0.20 23.12 -11.97
C GLU A 145 0.53 21.94 -12.88
N VAL A 146 1.70 21.32 -12.69
CA VAL A 146 2.15 20.16 -13.45
C VAL A 146 1.16 19.01 -13.26
N SER A 147 0.90 18.24 -14.32
CA SER A 147 0.07 17.03 -14.22
C SER A 147 0.65 16.05 -13.21
N GLU A 148 -0.10 15.79 -12.14
CA GLU A 148 0.24 14.84 -11.09
C GLU A 148 0.39 13.42 -11.64
N VAL A 149 -0.42 13.06 -12.64
CA VAL A 149 -0.37 11.74 -13.29
C VAL A 149 0.97 11.54 -14.00
N VAL A 150 1.41 12.53 -14.79
CA VAL A 150 2.67 12.42 -15.52
C VAL A 150 3.86 12.43 -14.55
N SER A 151 3.88 13.36 -13.59
CA SER A 151 4.98 13.44 -12.62
C SER A 151 5.10 12.19 -11.77
N THR A 152 3.99 11.60 -11.33
CA THR A 152 4.00 10.38 -10.54
C THR A 152 4.52 9.18 -11.33
N ILE A 153 4.05 8.98 -12.56
CA ILE A 153 4.52 7.88 -13.42
C ILE A 153 6.03 8.01 -13.67
N MET A 154 6.51 9.21 -14.00
CA MET A 154 7.94 9.44 -14.23
C MET A 154 8.78 9.17 -12.97
N LEU A 155 8.30 9.59 -11.80
CA LEU A 155 8.98 9.32 -10.53
C LEU A 155 8.92 7.86 -10.09
N ASN A 156 7.95 7.06 -10.55
CA ASN A 156 7.95 5.61 -10.33
C ASN A 156 9.13 4.96 -11.06
N TYR A 157 9.39 5.34 -12.32
CA TYR A 157 10.55 4.84 -13.05
C TYR A 157 11.87 5.26 -12.40
N VAL A 158 11.97 6.52 -11.98
CA VAL A 158 13.15 7.00 -11.23
C VAL A 158 13.34 6.18 -9.95
N ALA A 159 12.29 5.95 -9.17
CA ALA A 159 12.35 5.14 -7.96
C ALA A 159 12.80 3.71 -8.25
N LEU A 160 12.25 3.07 -9.27
CA LEU A 160 12.60 1.70 -9.68
C LEU A 160 14.09 1.58 -10.03
N TYR A 161 14.60 2.45 -10.90
CA TYR A 161 16.00 2.40 -11.33
C TYR A 161 16.96 2.82 -10.23
N LEU A 162 16.61 3.84 -9.43
CA LEU A 162 17.43 4.28 -8.31
C LEU A 162 17.52 3.20 -7.23
N SER A 163 16.39 2.59 -6.87
CA SER A 163 16.32 1.44 -5.96
C SER A 163 17.24 0.32 -6.44
N ARG A 164 17.16 -0.06 -7.72
CA ARG A 164 18.02 -1.09 -8.30
C ARG A 164 19.52 -0.76 -8.15
N ILE A 165 19.92 0.47 -8.44
CA ILE A 165 21.33 0.90 -8.33
C ILE A 165 21.80 0.79 -6.88
N ILE A 166 21.00 1.29 -5.94
CA ILE A 166 21.34 1.27 -4.51
C ILE A 166 21.40 -0.16 -3.99
N CYS A 167 20.41 -0.99 -4.32
CA CYS A 167 20.35 -2.38 -3.86
C CYS A 167 21.56 -3.20 -4.33
N LEU A 168 22.10 -2.94 -5.52
CA LEU A 168 23.30 -3.62 -6.03
C LEU A 168 24.60 -3.17 -5.33
N GLN A 169 24.59 -2.02 -4.66
CA GLN A 169 25.73 -1.51 -3.89
C GLN A 169 25.70 -1.95 -2.42
N LEU A 170 24.60 -2.54 -1.96
CA LEU A 170 24.48 -2.99 -0.57
C LEU A 170 25.34 -4.23 -0.29
N PRO A 171 25.97 -4.29 0.91
CA PRO A 171 26.83 -5.40 1.27
C PRO A 171 26.04 -6.72 1.34
N GLY A 172 26.53 -7.74 0.62
CA GLY A 172 25.91 -9.07 0.61
C GLY A 172 24.70 -9.22 -0.33
N ALA A 173 24.28 -8.14 -1.00
CA ALA A 173 23.29 -8.19 -2.06
C ALA A 173 23.95 -8.54 -3.40
N THR A 174 23.35 -9.45 -4.14
CA THR A 174 23.73 -9.76 -5.53
C THR A 174 22.49 -9.67 -6.41
N THR A 175 22.65 -9.71 -7.74
CA THR A 175 21.52 -9.73 -8.68
C THR A 175 20.51 -10.86 -8.39
N TYR A 176 20.93 -11.93 -7.72
CA TYR A 176 20.11 -13.13 -7.46
C TYR A 176 19.78 -13.37 -5.99
N ARG A 177 20.34 -12.59 -5.07
CA ARG A 177 20.16 -12.82 -3.62
C ARG A 177 20.13 -11.52 -2.85
N THR A 178 19.08 -11.32 -2.06
CA THR A 178 19.00 -10.27 -1.05
C THR A 178 19.96 -10.59 0.10
N ALA A 179 20.56 -9.55 0.68
CA ALA A 179 21.34 -9.69 1.90
C ALA A 179 20.43 -10.16 3.05
N SER A 180 20.94 -11.02 3.92
CA SER A 180 20.22 -11.41 5.13
C SER A 180 20.21 -10.25 6.12
N TYR A 181 19.03 -9.90 6.64
CA TYR A 181 18.92 -8.85 7.65
C TYR A 181 19.26 -9.36 9.05
N PRO A 182 19.85 -8.52 9.91
CA PRO A 182 19.96 -8.80 11.34
C PRO A 182 18.57 -9.01 11.95
N GLU A 183 18.46 -9.94 12.91
CA GLU A 183 17.17 -10.20 13.59
C GLU A 183 16.59 -8.96 14.28
N THR A 184 17.43 -8.02 14.70
CA THR A 184 17.01 -6.77 15.34
C THR A 184 16.30 -5.80 14.37
N ALA A 185 16.51 -5.94 13.07
CA ALA A 185 15.84 -5.14 12.03
C ALA A 185 14.47 -5.71 11.65
N LEU A 186 14.24 -6.99 11.92
CA LEU A 186 13.01 -7.65 11.53
C LEU A 186 11.85 -7.26 12.47
N ILE A 187 10.67 -7.04 11.89
CA ILE A 187 9.45 -6.73 12.65
C ILE A 187 8.65 -8.00 13.02
N THR A 188 9.33 -9.15 13.03
CA THR A 188 8.73 -10.46 13.30
C THR A 188 8.19 -10.54 14.72
N ASN A 189 7.13 -11.32 14.90
CA ASN A 189 6.52 -11.52 16.21
C ASN A 189 6.38 -13.02 16.50
N VAL A 190 7.08 -13.46 17.55
CA VAL A 190 7.09 -14.86 18.01
C VAL A 190 5.68 -15.35 18.38
N PHE A 191 4.79 -14.47 18.86
CA PHE A 191 3.40 -14.82 19.17
C PHE A 191 2.61 -15.17 17.91
N PHE A 192 2.70 -14.34 16.87
CA PHE A 192 2.01 -14.59 15.61
C PHE A 192 2.55 -15.83 14.90
N GLN A 193 3.86 -16.04 14.90
CA GLN A 193 4.47 -17.24 14.34
C GLN A 193 3.97 -18.51 15.05
N LYS A 194 3.87 -18.51 16.39
CA LYS A 194 3.35 -19.66 17.16
C LYS A 194 1.88 -19.96 16.86
N ILE A 195 1.03 -18.94 16.76
CA ILE A 195 -0.42 -19.12 16.52
C ILE A 195 -0.72 -19.52 15.07
N THR A 196 0.05 -19.02 14.11
CA THR A 196 -0.21 -19.23 12.68
C THR A 196 0.62 -20.36 12.07
N LYS A 197 1.26 -21.21 12.88
CA LYS A 197 2.15 -22.29 12.40
C LYS A 197 3.28 -21.77 11.49
N ASN A 198 4.02 -20.77 11.98
CA ASN A 198 5.13 -20.10 11.29
C ASN A 198 4.71 -19.44 9.96
N SER A 199 3.64 -18.65 9.98
CA SER A 199 3.38 -17.69 8.90
C SER A 199 4.34 -16.50 8.97
N LEU A 200 4.50 -15.79 7.85
CA LEU A 200 5.23 -14.51 7.74
C LEU A 200 4.51 -13.33 8.44
N LEU A 201 3.37 -13.58 9.08
CA LEU A 201 2.63 -12.57 9.83
C LEU A 201 3.50 -11.86 10.87
N ASN A 202 3.55 -10.53 10.77
CA ASN A 202 4.44 -9.69 11.56
C ASN A 202 3.70 -8.52 12.24
N ASN A 203 4.45 -7.67 12.94
CA ASN A 203 3.89 -6.52 13.66
C ASN A 203 3.33 -5.41 12.75
N GLY A 204 3.47 -5.54 11.43
CA GLY A 204 2.89 -4.65 10.42
C GLY A 204 1.38 -4.47 10.56
N ILE A 205 0.66 -5.47 11.08
CA ILE A 205 -0.78 -5.34 11.38
C ILE A 205 -1.05 -4.20 12.36
N PHE A 206 -0.25 -4.05 13.42
CA PHE A 206 -0.46 -2.98 14.40
C PHE A 206 -0.22 -1.61 13.78
N PHE A 207 0.80 -1.49 12.93
CA PHE A 207 1.05 -0.26 12.18
C PHE A 207 -0.06 0.05 11.18
N MET A 208 -0.63 -0.96 10.54
CA MET A 208 -1.79 -0.80 9.66
C MET A 208 -3.01 -0.31 10.43
N ILE A 209 -3.33 -0.90 11.58
CA ILE A 209 -4.46 -0.46 12.42
C ILE A 209 -4.23 0.99 12.87
N LEU A 210 -3.02 1.30 13.35
CA LEU A 210 -2.65 2.67 13.75
C LEU A 210 -2.78 3.65 12.57
N ALA A 211 -2.37 3.24 11.37
CA ALA A 211 -2.48 4.02 10.15
C ALA A 211 -3.94 4.28 9.75
N VAL A 212 -4.84 3.29 9.89
CA VAL A 212 -6.28 3.46 9.65
C VAL A 212 -6.88 4.46 10.65
N VAL A 213 -6.53 4.34 11.93
CA VAL A 213 -7.00 5.27 12.98
C VAL A 213 -6.45 6.68 12.73
N ALA A 214 -5.17 6.80 12.37
CA ALA A 214 -4.53 8.07 12.03
C ALA A 214 -5.18 8.71 10.80
N PHE A 215 -5.50 7.93 9.76
CA PHE A 215 -6.24 8.41 8.59
C PHE A 215 -7.57 9.03 9.01
N TRP A 216 -8.37 8.28 9.77
CA TRP A 216 -9.67 8.75 10.24
C TRP A 216 -9.55 10.02 11.10
N PHE A 217 -8.62 10.03 12.04
CA PHE A 217 -8.40 11.16 12.93
C PHE A 217 -7.97 12.41 12.17
N ILE A 218 -6.97 12.31 11.27
CA ILE A 218 -6.51 13.44 10.47
C ILE A 218 -7.67 13.99 9.62
N MET A 219 -8.43 13.11 8.97
CA MET A 219 -9.49 13.54 8.05
C MET A 219 -10.69 14.17 8.75
N GLU A 220 -11.15 13.59 9.86
CA GLU A 220 -12.40 13.99 10.51
C GLU A 220 -12.22 14.91 11.71
N LYS A 221 -11.05 14.88 12.37
CA LYS A 221 -10.84 15.60 13.64
C LYS A 221 -9.85 16.75 13.55
N THR A 222 -9.19 16.99 12.41
CA THR A 222 -8.18 18.06 12.27
C THR A 222 -8.58 19.14 11.26
N SER A 223 -8.05 20.35 11.47
CA SER A 223 -8.19 21.46 10.52
C SER A 223 -7.48 21.20 9.19
N LEU A 224 -6.41 20.40 9.19
CA LEU A 224 -5.75 19.94 7.97
C LEU A 224 -6.68 19.08 7.12
N GLY A 225 -7.37 18.11 7.73
CA GLY A 225 -8.35 17.27 7.04
C GLY A 225 -9.54 18.07 6.47
N TYR A 226 -10.03 19.05 7.22
CA TYR A 226 -11.04 20.00 6.74
C TYR A 226 -10.55 20.78 5.51
N GLY A 227 -9.35 21.35 5.59
CA GLY A 227 -8.73 22.09 4.48
C GLY A 227 -8.51 21.24 3.24
N MET A 228 -8.07 19.99 3.41
CA MET A 228 -7.90 19.03 2.31
C MET A 228 -9.24 18.74 1.62
N ARG A 229 -10.29 18.37 2.39
CA ARG A 229 -11.62 18.09 1.83
C ARG A 229 -12.20 19.30 1.09
N ALA A 230 -12.14 20.48 1.69
CA ALA A 230 -12.60 21.71 1.04
C ALA A 230 -11.86 21.98 -0.28
N THR A 231 -10.54 21.77 -0.28
CA THR A 231 -9.71 21.90 -1.49
C THR A 231 -10.11 20.91 -2.58
N GLY A 232 -10.44 19.67 -2.23
CA GLY A 232 -10.90 18.66 -3.17
C GLY A 232 -12.27 18.94 -3.78
N PHE A 233 -13.19 19.54 -3.02
CA PHE A 233 -14.50 19.95 -3.55
C PHE A 233 -14.39 21.12 -4.53
N ASN A 234 -13.71 22.20 -4.14
CA ASN A 234 -13.49 23.36 -5.01
C ASN A 234 -12.29 24.17 -4.54
N LYS A 235 -11.23 24.20 -5.36
CA LYS A 235 -9.98 24.90 -5.07
C LYS A 235 -10.16 26.42 -4.98
N GLU A 236 -10.98 27.02 -5.84
CA GLU A 236 -11.18 28.48 -5.85
C GLU A 236 -12.03 28.93 -4.65
N ALA A 237 -13.09 28.18 -4.32
CA ALA A 237 -13.88 28.46 -3.12
C ALA A 237 -13.05 28.28 -1.83
N ALA A 238 -12.20 27.26 -1.78
CA ALA A 238 -11.29 27.05 -0.66
C ALA A 238 -10.30 28.22 -0.52
N ARG A 239 -9.74 28.70 -1.63
CA ARG A 239 -8.82 29.86 -1.65
C ARG A 239 -9.52 31.14 -1.19
N ALA A 240 -10.74 31.39 -1.67
CA ALA A 240 -11.55 32.54 -1.26
C ALA A 240 -11.90 32.50 0.25
N SER A 241 -12.03 31.30 0.82
CA SER A 241 -12.28 31.07 2.25
C SER A 241 -11.02 31.14 3.12
N GLY A 242 -9.86 31.52 2.56
CA GLY A 242 -8.59 31.63 3.28
C GLY A 242 -7.85 30.31 3.51
N ILE A 243 -8.28 29.21 2.89
CA ILE A 243 -7.60 27.90 3.00
C ILE A 243 -6.35 27.91 2.10
N PRO A 244 -5.16 27.57 2.63
CA PRO A 244 -3.94 27.55 1.84
C PRO A 244 -3.87 26.33 0.92
N VAL A 245 -4.55 26.40 -0.23
CA VAL A 245 -4.67 25.32 -1.23
C VAL A 245 -3.32 24.67 -1.58
N VAL A 246 -2.28 25.48 -1.81
CA VAL A 246 -0.94 25.00 -2.17
C VAL A 246 -0.37 24.10 -1.08
N ARG A 247 -0.53 24.50 0.18
CA ARG A 247 -0.09 23.74 1.35
C ARG A 247 -0.93 22.48 1.52
N SER A 248 -2.25 22.57 1.35
CA SER A 248 -3.16 21.42 1.44
C SER A 248 -2.80 20.32 0.44
N ILE A 249 -2.55 20.68 -0.82
CA ILE A 249 -2.15 19.75 -1.90
C ILE A 249 -0.80 19.11 -1.59
N SER A 250 0.21 19.92 -1.22
CA SER A 250 1.57 19.44 -0.97
C SER A 250 1.63 18.51 0.25
N ILE A 251 0.96 18.87 1.34
CA ILE A 251 0.90 18.06 2.57
C ILE A 251 0.10 16.78 2.34
N SER A 252 -1.02 16.84 1.60
CA SER A 252 -1.81 15.66 1.28
C SER A 252 -0.96 14.61 0.54
N MET A 253 -0.20 15.03 -0.47
CA MET A 253 0.70 14.12 -1.20
C MET A 253 1.87 13.62 -0.36
N ALA A 254 2.43 14.44 0.53
CA ALA A 254 3.46 13.98 1.46
C ALA A 254 2.91 12.93 2.45
N ILE A 255 1.73 13.18 3.03
CA ILE A 255 1.06 12.22 3.92
C ILE A 255 0.70 10.94 3.16
N SER A 256 0.19 11.05 1.95
CA SER A 256 -0.04 9.92 1.05
C SER A 256 1.24 9.08 0.88
N GLY A 257 2.38 9.75 0.66
CA GLY A 257 3.70 9.13 0.62
C GLY A 257 4.13 8.43 1.91
N ILE A 258 3.77 8.96 3.09
CA ILE A 258 4.05 8.31 4.37
C ILE A 258 3.41 6.92 4.43
N PHE A 259 2.14 6.79 4.03
CA PHE A 259 1.44 5.49 4.07
C PHE A 259 2.00 4.49 3.07
N ALA A 260 2.31 4.92 1.84
CA ALA A 260 2.93 4.07 0.83
C ALA A 260 4.36 3.65 1.24
N GLY A 261 5.15 4.59 1.77
CA GLY A 261 6.48 4.33 2.30
C GLY A 261 6.48 3.36 3.48
N LEU A 262 5.52 3.52 4.41
CA LEU A 262 5.31 2.59 5.52
C LEU A 262 4.98 1.17 5.02
N ALA A 263 4.13 1.03 4.00
CA ALA A 263 3.84 -0.25 3.38
C ALA A 263 5.10 -0.92 2.81
N GLY A 264 5.96 -0.14 2.14
CA GLY A 264 7.24 -0.62 1.62
C GLY A 264 8.20 -1.03 2.73
N GLY A 265 8.28 -0.26 3.81
CA GLY A 265 9.10 -0.58 4.97
C GLY A 265 8.64 -1.84 5.70
N ILE A 266 7.33 -2.05 5.84
CA ILE A 266 6.78 -3.26 6.46
C ILE A 266 7.16 -4.49 5.63
N ILE A 267 6.94 -4.47 4.31
CA ILE A 267 7.34 -5.60 3.44
C ILE A 267 8.86 -5.83 3.46
N ALA A 268 9.67 -4.77 3.57
CA ALA A 268 11.12 -4.92 3.61
C ALA A 268 11.61 -5.67 4.86
N LEU A 269 10.98 -5.42 6.01
CA LEU A 269 11.44 -5.87 7.33
C LEU A 269 10.68 -7.10 7.85
N GLY A 270 9.62 -7.54 7.17
CA GLY A 270 8.82 -8.71 7.57
C GLY A 270 7.80 -9.14 6.53
#